data_AF-A0A0R1WEB6-F1
#
_entry.id   AF-A0A0R1WEB6-F1
#
_cell.length_a   1.000
_cell.length_b   1.000
_cell.length_c   1.000
_cell.angle_alpha   90.00
_cell.angle_beta   90.00
_cell.angle_gamma   90.00
#
_symmetry.space_group_name_H-M   'P 1'
#
loop_
_entity.id
_entity.type
_entity.pdbx_description
1 polymer ?
#
loop_
_entity_poly.entity_id
_entity_poly.type
_entity_poly.pdbx_seq_one_letter_code
_entity_poly.pdbx_strand_id
1 'polypeptide(L)' 'MKTSLAQLRASKKWQQEHPNKQRNYQYGSYARKFIRDVANREQLLQLQKMINDRLSQL' A
#
# COMPACT_ATOMS: atom_id res chain seq x y z
N MET A 1 18.62 -9.49 -6.89
CA MET A 1 19.39 -8.36 -7.45
C MET A 1 20.07 -7.61 -6.31
N LYS A 2 21.38 -7.35 -6.37
CA LYS A 2 22.10 -6.61 -5.33
C LYS A 2 22.05 -5.10 -5.65
N THR A 3 21.24 -4.37 -4.90
CA THR A 3 21.15 -2.90 -4.94
C THR A 3 22.43 -2.30 -4.36
N SER A 4 23.11 -1.42 -5.10
CA SER A 4 24.32 -0.76 -4.60
C SER A 4 24.00 0.17 -3.42
N LEU A 5 24.98 0.45 -2.56
CA LEU A 5 24.81 1.39 -1.44
C LEU A 5 24.32 2.77 -1.92
N ALA A 6 24.76 3.19 -3.11
CA ALA A 6 24.31 4.44 -3.72
C ALA A 6 22.81 4.40 -4.09
N GLN A 7 22.35 3.29 -4.68
CA GLN A 7 20.93 3.10 -5.03
C GLN A 7 20.04 3.01 -3.77
N LEU A 8 20.55 2.40 -2.69
CA LEU A 8 19.88 2.35 -1.39
C LEU A 8 19.72 3.74 -0.77
N ARG A 9 20.78 4.56 -0.79
CA ARG A 9 20.75 5.95 -0.30
C ARG A 9 19.80 6.82 -1.12
N ALA A 10 19.83 6.70 -2.44
CA ALA A 10 18.93 7.44 -3.33
C ALA A 10 17.46 7.07 -3.08
N SER A 11 17.16 5.78 -2.95
CA SER A 11 15.81 5.31 -2.62
C SER A 11 15.35 5.84 -1.26
N LYS A 12 16.22 5.80 -0.25
CA LYS A 12 15.91 6.31 1.09
C LYS A 12 15.65 7.82 1.09
N LYS A 13 16.41 8.59 0.31
CA LYS A 13 16.22 10.04 0.15
C LYS A 13 14.87 10.35 -0.49
N TRP A 14 14.54 9.68 -1.60
CA TRP A 14 13.26 9.85 -2.28
C TRP A 14 12.07 9.49 -1.39
N GLN A 15 12.21 8.41 -0.60
CA GLN A 15 11.22 8.00 0.39
C GLN A 15 10.97 9.07 1.46
N GLN A 16 12.04 9.72 1.94
CA GLN A 16 11.95 10.82 2.91
C GLN A 16 11.30 12.08 2.30
N GLU A 17 11.56 12.38 1.04
CA GLU A 17 10.99 13.55 0.34
C GLU A 17 9.51 13.34 -0.08
N HIS A 18 9.06 12.08 -0.20
CA HIS A 18 7.71 11.73 -0.65
C HIS A 18 6.97 10.76 0.27
N PRO A 19 6.77 11.09 1.56
CA PRO A 19 6.24 10.16 2.56
C PRO A 19 4.81 9.68 2.22
N ASN A 20 3.96 10.55 1.67
CA ASN A 20 2.59 10.19 1.31
C ASN A 20 2.53 9.22 0.12
N LYS A 21 3.38 9.41 -0.90
CA LYS A 21 3.45 8.51 -2.07
C LYS A 21 3.99 7.15 -1.66
N GLN A 22 5.02 7.12 -0.81
CA GLN A 22 5.57 5.86 -0.31
C GLN A 22 4.54 5.07 0.50
N ARG A 23 3.81 5.72 1.41
CA ARG A 23 2.73 5.07 2.17
C ARG A 23 1.68 4.47 1.24
N ASN A 24 1.25 5.21 0.22
CA ASN A 24 0.30 4.70 -0.75
C ASN A 24 0.83 3.46 -1.50
N TYR A 25 2.10 3.47 -1.92
CA TYR A 25 2.72 2.31 -2.56
C TYR A 25 2.81 1.08 -1.65
N GLN A 26 3.26 1.26 -0.40
CA GLN A 26 3.37 0.16 0.57
C GLN A 26 1.99 -0.41 0.90
N TYR A 27 1.11 0.40 1.47
CA TYR A 27 -0.19 -0.06 1.93
C TYR A 27 -1.10 -0.49 0.80
N GLY A 28 -1.09 0.24 -0.32
CA GLY A 28 -1.88 -0.12 -1.50
C GLY A 28 -1.46 -1.45 -2.11
N SER A 29 -0.16 -1.75 -2.17
CA SER A 29 0.32 -3.04 -2.71
C SER A 29 -0.05 -4.20 -1.81
N TYR A 30 0.08 -4.04 -0.49
CA TYR A 30 -0.33 -5.07 0.46
C TYR A 30 -1.84 -5.28 0.45
N ALA A 31 -2.65 -4.22 0.40
CA ALA A 31 -4.10 -4.32 0.32
C ALA A 31 -4.53 -5.06 -0.96
N ARG A 32 -3.96 -4.72 -2.13
CA ARG A 32 -4.26 -5.42 -3.40
C ARG A 32 -3.89 -6.90 -3.34
N LYS A 33 -2.71 -7.24 -2.80
CA LYS A 33 -2.28 -8.64 -2.66
C LYS A 33 -3.22 -9.40 -1.71
N PHE A 34 -3.58 -8.80 -0.60
CA PHE A 34 -4.47 -9.42 0.38
C PHE A 34 -5.85 -9.70 -0.23
N ILE A 35 -6.46 -8.71 -0.88
CA ILE A 35 -7.77 -8.84 -1.54
C ILE A 35 -7.75 -9.92 -2.63
N ARG A 36 -6.67 -9.98 -3.42
CA ARG A 36 -6.57 -10.90 -4.56
C ARG A 36 -6.26 -12.34 -4.15
N ASP A 37 -5.31 -12.52 -3.23
CA ASP A 37 -4.64 -13.82 -3.05
C ASP A 37 -4.90 -14.46 -1.67
N VAL A 38 -5.37 -13.70 -0.67
CA VAL A 38 -5.36 -14.16 0.74
C VAL A 38 -6.74 -14.07 1.41
N ALA A 39 -7.51 -13.02 1.13
CA ALA A 39 -8.73 -12.73 1.86
C ALA A 39 -9.82 -13.77 1.62
N ASN A 40 -10.49 -14.17 2.70
CA ASN A 40 -11.70 -14.97 2.61
C ASN A 40 -12.94 -14.10 2.37
N ARG A 41 -14.09 -14.74 2.12
CA ARG A 41 -15.34 -14.05 1.79
C ARG A 41 -15.76 -13.00 2.83
N GLU A 42 -15.67 -13.30 4.11
CA GLU A 42 -16.08 -12.37 5.18
C GLU A 42 -15.17 -11.14 5.23
N GLN A 43 -13.86 -11.36 5.11
CA GLN A 43 -12.87 -10.29 5.06
C GLN A 43 -13.09 -9.38 3.85
N LEU A 44 -13.43 -9.95 2.69
CA LEU A 44 -13.76 -9.17 1.49
C LEU A 44 -15.01 -8.29 1.71
N LEU A 45 -16.06 -8.83 2.34
CA LEU A 45 -17.27 -8.07 2.64
C LEU A 45 -17.00 -6.92 3.64
N GLN A 46 -16.18 -7.17 4.66
CA GLN A 46 -15.76 -6.11 5.58
C GLN A 46 -14.97 -5.01 4.87
N LEU A 47 -14.00 -5.38 4.04
CA LEU A 47 -13.21 -4.41 3.26
C LEU A 47 -14.09 -3.61 2.31
N GLN A 48 -15.07 -4.25 1.66
CA GLN A 48 -16.03 -3.56 0.80
C GLN A 48 -16.83 -2.51 1.56
N LYS A 49 -17.31 -2.84 2.77
CA LYS A 49 -18.00 -1.87 3.63
C LYS A 49 -17.09 -0.69 3.97
N MET A 50 -15.86 -0.95 4.41
CA MET A 50 -14.89 0.11 4.75
C MET A 50 -14.59 1.03 3.56
N ILE A 51 -14.50 0.49 2.34
CA ILE A 51 -14.31 1.27 1.12
C ILE A 51 -15.50 2.19 0.88
N ASN A 52 -16.73 1.65 0.97
CA ASN A 52 -17.95 2.44 0.79
C ASN A 52 -18.07 3.57 1.81
N ASP A 53 -17.82 3.27 3.09
CA ASP A 53 -17.87 4.26 4.18
C ASP A 53 -16.83 5.38 3.96
N ARG A 54 -15.65 5.06 3.42
CA ARG A 54 -14.63 6.07 3.10
C ARG A 54 -15.03 6.92 1.90
N LEU A 55 -15.59 6.31 0.85
CA LEU A 55 -16.03 7.03 -0.34
C LEU A 55 -17.18 8.00 -0.04
N SER A 56 -18.05 7.70 0.93
CA SER A 56 -19.11 8.62 1.35
C SER A 56 -18.62 9.80 2.19
N GLN A 57 -17.39 9.75 2.71
CA GLN A 57 -16.78 10.81 3.52
C GLN A 57 -15.80 11.69 2.74
N LEU A 58 -15.56 11.35 1.47
CA LEU A 58 -14.75 12.14 0.54
C LEU A 58 -15.65 13.12 -0.23
#